data_AF-X6JYT1-F1
#
_entry.id   AF-X6JYT1-F1
#
_cell.length_a   1.000
_cell.length_b   1.000
_cell.length_c   1.000
_cell.angle_alpha   90.00
_cell.angle_beta   90.00
_cell.angle_gamma   90.00
#
_symmetry.space_group_name_H-M   'P 1'
#
loop_
_entity.id
_entity.type
_entity.pdbx_description
1 polymer ?
#
loop_
_entity_poly.entity_id
_entity_poly.type
_entity_poly.pdbx_seq_one_letter_code
_entity_poly.pdbx_strand_id
1 'polypeptide(L)'
;MVGSVLPAQANSLTERGHTLVEFNCARCHSIGKTDKSTHPDAPAFRTLSKRYPIADLEEALAEGISTGHPDMPEWVASPDQIEAIIAYIGSLQQP
;
A
#
# COMPACT_ATOMS: atom_id res chain seq x y z
N MET A 1 -31.09 -2.39 -9.60
CA MET A 1 -30.31 -1.19 -10.01
C MET A 1 -28.84 -1.58 -9.95
N VAL A 2 -28.21 -1.84 -11.09
CA VAL A 2 -26.77 -2.16 -11.15
C VAL A 2 -26.05 -0.80 -11.23
N GLY A 3 -25.52 -0.34 -10.11
CA GLY A 3 -24.73 0.89 -10.04
C GLY A 3 -23.35 0.63 -10.61
N SER A 4 -23.10 1.07 -11.85
CA SER A 4 -21.76 1.15 -12.41
C SER A 4 -20.93 2.14 -11.60
N VAL A 5 -19.91 1.66 -10.90
CA VAL A 5 -18.96 2.48 -10.15
C VAL A 5 -18.00 3.12 -11.16
N LEU A 6 -18.01 4.45 -11.23
CA LEU A 6 -17.29 5.25 -12.22
C LEU A 6 -15.77 5.24 -11.99
N PRO A 7 -14.94 5.30 -13.06
CA PRO A 7 -13.47 5.30 -13.00
C PRO A 7 -12.82 6.58 -12.44
N ALA A 8 -13.62 7.62 -12.12
CA ALA A 8 -13.10 8.86 -11.50
C ALA A 8 -12.93 8.72 -9.96
N GLN A 9 -13.86 8.01 -9.33
CA GLN A 9 -13.62 7.27 -8.08
C GLN A 9 -12.64 6.14 -8.44
N ALA A 10 -12.00 5.42 -7.54
CA ALA A 10 -10.87 4.54 -7.89
C ALA A 10 -9.61 5.31 -8.36
N ASN A 11 -9.66 6.21 -9.36
CA ASN A 11 -8.53 7.10 -9.65
C ASN A 11 -8.24 8.03 -8.46
N SER A 12 -9.25 8.70 -7.90
CA SER A 12 -9.07 9.52 -6.69
C SER A 12 -8.65 8.71 -5.45
N LEU A 13 -9.08 7.45 -5.36
CA LEU A 13 -8.75 6.56 -4.25
C LEU A 13 -7.30 6.08 -4.32
N THR A 14 -6.86 5.67 -5.51
CA THR A 14 -5.47 5.25 -5.77
C THR A 14 -4.50 6.42 -5.70
N GLU A 15 -4.88 7.63 -6.09
CA GLU A 15 -4.09 8.86 -5.89
C GLU A 15 -3.92 9.19 -4.39
N ARG A 16 -5.00 9.06 -3.61
CA ARG A 16 -4.94 9.20 -2.15
C ARG A 16 -4.02 8.14 -1.54
N GLY A 17 -4.15 6.89 -1.98
CA GLY A 17 -3.30 5.78 -1.56
C GLY A 17 -1.82 6.02 -1.88
N HIS A 18 -1.53 6.50 -3.10
CA HIS A 18 -0.18 6.88 -3.50
C HIS A 18 0.42 7.92 -2.55
N THR A 19 -0.33 8.99 -2.27
CA THR A 19 0.11 10.06 -1.36
C THR A 19 0.42 9.53 0.05
N LEU A 20 -0.42 8.60 0.54
CA LEU A 20 -0.23 7.98 1.85
C LEU A 20 1.03 7.12 1.90
N VAL A 21 1.27 6.28 0.88
CA VAL A 21 2.47 5.42 0.86
C VAL A 21 3.74 6.21 0.55
N GLU A 22 3.65 7.30 -0.20
CA GLU A 22 4.76 8.21 -0.43
C GLU A 22 5.21 8.85 0.89
N PHE A 23 4.27 9.36 1.68
CA PHE A 23 4.59 10.00 2.95
C PHE A 23 5.07 9.01 4.02
N ASN A 24 4.44 7.84 4.12
CA ASN A 24 4.67 6.92 5.25
C ASN A 24 5.64 5.76 4.94
N CYS A 25 5.80 5.37 3.68
CA CYS A 25 6.47 4.10 3.30
C CYS A 25 7.70 4.28 2.40
N ALA A 26 7.72 5.33 1.56
CA ALA A 26 8.72 5.50 0.50
C ALA A 26 10.16 5.75 1.00
N ARG A 27 10.33 6.05 2.30
CA ARG A 27 11.66 6.14 2.91
C ARG A 27 12.46 4.85 2.77
N CYS A 28 11.78 3.70 2.76
CA CYS A 28 12.40 2.37 2.71
C CYS A 28 11.94 1.56 1.50
N HIS A 29 10.64 1.60 1.19
CA HIS A 29 10.04 0.77 0.16
C HIS A 29 10.05 1.44 -1.20
N SER A 30 10.26 0.64 -2.24
CA SER A 30 9.84 1.02 -3.59
C SER A 30 8.32 0.99 -3.68
N ILE A 31 7.75 2.15 -3.97
CA ILE A 31 6.30 2.39 -4.02
C ILE A 31 5.79 2.57 -5.45
N GLY A 32 6.67 2.68 -6.44
CA GLY A 32 6.32 2.86 -7.85
C GLY A 32 6.45 1.58 -8.69
N LYS A 33 6.22 1.75 -10.00
CA LYS A 33 6.28 0.64 -10.97
C LYS A 33 7.72 0.21 -11.28
N THR A 34 8.70 1.10 -11.14
CA THR A 34 10.07 0.91 -11.64
C THR A 34 11.17 1.37 -10.69
N ASP A 35 10.80 2.00 -9.56
CA ASP A 35 11.73 2.45 -8.55
C ASP A 35 12.33 1.27 -7.75
N LYS A 36 13.34 1.59 -6.94
CA LYS A 36 14.09 0.62 -6.14
C LYS A 36 13.94 0.96 -4.66
N SER A 37 13.77 -0.06 -3.83
CA SER A 37 13.82 0.10 -2.39
C SER A 37 15.18 0.60 -1.98
N THR A 38 15.19 1.57 -1.06
CA THR A 38 16.42 2.13 -0.47
C THR A 38 16.94 1.24 0.66
N HIS A 39 16.05 0.48 1.31
CA HIS A 39 16.38 -0.49 2.35
C HIS A 39 16.38 -1.93 1.78
N PRO A 40 17.42 -2.75 2.03
CA PRO A 40 17.54 -4.09 1.44
C PRO A 40 16.39 -5.04 1.84
N ASP A 41 15.90 -4.93 3.08
CA ASP A 41 14.81 -5.77 3.58
C ASP A 41 13.42 -5.23 3.23
N ALA A 42 13.31 -4.03 2.65
CA ALA A 42 12.04 -3.44 2.27
C ALA A 42 11.62 -3.95 0.88
N PRO A 43 10.63 -4.86 0.76
CA PRO A 43 10.18 -5.32 -0.54
C PRO A 43 9.54 -4.18 -1.35
N ALA A 44 9.67 -4.27 -2.67
CA ALA A 44 8.93 -3.39 -3.58
C ALA A 44 7.44 -3.76 -3.55
N PHE A 45 6.58 -2.75 -3.42
CA PHE A 45 5.14 -2.95 -3.24
C PHE A 45 4.49 -3.74 -4.37
N ARG A 46 4.95 -3.53 -5.62
CA ARG A 46 4.52 -4.25 -6.83
C ARG A 46 4.71 -5.78 -6.80
N THR A 47 5.41 -6.32 -5.81
CA THR A 47 5.69 -7.77 -5.69
C THR A 47 5.10 -8.42 -4.45
N LEU A 48 4.36 -7.68 -3.62
CA LEU A 48 3.82 -8.20 -2.36
C LEU A 48 2.83 -9.35 -2.56
N SER A 49 2.06 -9.33 -3.64
CA SER A 49 1.10 -10.38 -4.00
C SER A 49 1.73 -11.77 -4.16
N LYS A 50 3.05 -11.83 -4.39
CA LYS A 50 3.82 -13.08 -4.48
C LYS A 50 4.00 -13.77 -3.14
N ARG A 51 3.81 -13.05 -2.04
CA ARG A 51 3.99 -13.54 -0.67
C ARG A 51 2.66 -13.74 0.03
N TYR A 52 1.70 -12.84 -0.18
CA TYR A 52 0.39 -12.88 0.45
C TYR A 52 -0.65 -12.04 -0.34
N PRO A 53 -1.96 -12.31 -0.20
CA PRO A 53 -3.01 -11.42 -0.68
C PRO A 53 -2.84 -10.00 -0.14
N ILE A 54 -2.99 -8.97 -0.99
CA ILE A 54 -2.80 -7.57 -0.56
C ILE A 54 -3.81 -7.15 0.51
N ALA A 55 -5.00 -7.76 0.53
CA ALA A 55 -6.01 -7.53 1.56
C ALA A 55 -5.54 -7.96 2.96
N ASP A 56 -4.59 -8.89 3.07
CA ASP A 56 -4.06 -9.33 4.37
C ASP A 56 -3.24 -8.23 5.07
N LEU A 57 -2.96 -7.11 4.38
CA LEU A 57 -2.37 -5.92 4.97
C LEU A 57 -3.35 -5.11 5.83
N GLU A 58 -4.66 -5.34 5.74
CA GLU A 58 -5.68 -4.53 6.42
C GLU A 58 -5.47 -4.49 7.93
N GLU A 59 -5.35 -5.66 8.56
CA GLU A 59 -5.19 -5.79 10.00
C GLU A 59 -3.89 -5.12 10.47
N ALA A 60 -2.77 -5.39 9.78
CA ALA A 60 -1.49 -4.77 10.09
C ALA A 60 -1.53 -3.24 9.94
N LEU A 61 -2.21 -2.70 8.94
CA LEU A 61 -2.39 -1.26 8.78
C LEU A 61 -3.30 -0.65 9.87
N ALA A 62 -4.30 -1.40 10.33
CA ALA A 62 -5.24 -0.97 11.37
C ALA A 62 -4.63 -0.99 12.78
N GLU A 63 -3.70 -1.89 13.05
CA GLU A 63 -3.06 -2.04 14.37
C GLU A 63 -1.71 -1.33 14.46
N GLY A 64 -1.10 -1.02 13.31
CA GLY A 64 0.23 -0.46 13.19
C GLY A 64 1.18 -1.50 12.59
N ILE A 65 1.67 -1.25 11.37
CA ILE A 65 2.50 -2.25 10.69
C ILE A 65 3.85 -2.37 11.40
N SER A 66 4.10 -3.54 11.96
CA SER A 66 5.40 -3.95 12.48
C SER A 66 5.82 -5.25 11.81
N THR A 67 6.84 -5.19 10.94
CA THR A 67 7.35 -6.37 10.20
C THR A 67 8.48 -7.10 10.95
N GLY A 68 8.71 -6.74 12.22
CA GLY A 68 9.73 -7.38 13.06
C GLY A 68 11.15 -6.83 12.89
N HIS A 69 11.35 -5.73 12.14
CA HIS A 69 12.60 -4.96 12.17
C HIS A 69 12.34 -3.55 12.75
N PRO A 70 13.24 -3.03 13.62
CA PRO A 70 12.99 -1.80 14.38
C PRO A 70 12.95 -0.52 13.52
N ASP A 71 13.41 -0.59 12.27
CA ASP A 71 13.52 0.58 11.39
C ASP A 71 12.20 0.93 10.67
N MET A 72 11.19 0.06 10.70
CA MET A 72 9.86 0.34 10.15
C MET A 72 9.09 1.24 11.12
N PRO A 73 8.68 2.45 10.72
CA PRO A 73 7.82 3.28 11.56
C PRO A 73 6.49 2.59 11.83
N GLU A 74 6.07 2.60 13.09
CA GLU A 74 4.72 2.21 13.47
C GLU A 74 3.79 3.42 13.38
N TRP A 75 2.66 3.24 12.71
CA TRP A 75 1.59 4.21 12.62
C TRP A 75 0.29 3.48 12.29
N VAL A 76 -0.82 3.98 12.81
CA VAL A 76 -2.14 3.40 12.61
C VAL A 76 -2.87 4.16 11.51
N ALA A 77 -3.29 3.44 10.47
CA ALA A 77 -4.11 3.99 9.39
C ALA A 77 -5.59 3.97 9.77
N SER A 78 -6.34 5.02 9.43
CA SER A 78 -7.80 4.98 9.53
C SER A 78 -8.41 4.05 8.46
N PRO A 79 -9.64 3.55 8.64
CA PRO A 79 -10.28 2.67 7.65
C PRO A 79 -10.23 3.21 6.21
N ASP A 80 -10.55 4.50 6.00
CA ASP A 80 -10.48 5.14 4.68
C ASP A 80 -9.05 5.21 4.11
N GLN A 81 -8.04 5.34 4.98
CA GLN A 81 -6.64 5.33 4.56
C GLN A 81 -6.22 3.92 4.15
N ILE A 82 -6.65 2.90 4.90
CA ILE A 82 -6.39 1.49 4.60
C ILE A 82 -6.95 1.14 3.22
N GLU A 83 -8.21 1.47 2.97
CA GLU A 83 -8.86 1.23 1.67
C GLU A 83 -8.06 1.88 0.52
N ALA A 84 -7.64 3.14 0.70
CA ALA A 84 -6.85 3.87 -0.30
C ALA A 84 -5.47 3.22 -0.54
N ILE A 85 -4.77 2.84 0.53
CA ILE A 85 -3.44 2.21 0.47
C ILE A 85 -3.52 0.86 -0.24
N ILE A 86 -4.50 0.03 0.12
CA ILE A 86 -4.69 -1.29 -0.49
C ILE A 86 -5.08 -1.15 -1.94
N ALA A 87 -5.97 -0.22 -2.30
CA ALA A 87 -6.31 0.06 -3.68
C ALA A 87 -5.07 0.45 -4.50
N TYR A 88 -4.23 1.33 -3.95
CA TYR A 88 -3.00 1.75 -4.63
C TYR A 88 -1.99 0.61 -4.77
N ILE A 89 -1.65 -0.09 -3.68
CA ILE A 89 -0.72 -1.24 -3.70
C ILE A 89 -1.24 -2.31 -4.66
N GLY A 90 -2.54 -2.61 -4.62
CA GLY A 90 -3.21 -3.54 -5.52
C GLY A 90 -3.02 -3.18 -7.00
N SER A 91 -3.07 -1.89 -7.33
CA SER A 91 -2.86 -1.41 -8.71
C SER A 91 -1.45 -1.62 -9.26
N LEU A 92 -0.47 -1.90 -8.40
CA LEU A 92 0.93 -2.10 -8.75
C LEU A 92 1.32 -3.56 -8.97
N GLN A 93 0.47 -4.51 -8.55
CA GLN A 93 0.87 -5.92 -8.45
C GLN A 93 1.24 -6.51 -9.81
N GLN A 94 2.38 -7.18 -9.84
CA GLN A 94 2.88 -7.91 -11.00
C GLN A 94 2.64 -9.42 -10.83
N PRO A 95 2.45 -10.16 -11.94
CA PRO A 95 2.45 -11.62 -11.93
C PRO A 95 3.73 -12.21 -11.34
#